data_AF-A0A6J4MVD6-F1
#
_entry.id   AF-A0A6J4MVD6-F1
#
_cell.length_a   1.000
_cell.length_b   1.000
_cell.length_c   1.000
_cell.angle_alpha   90.00
_cell.angle_beta   90.00
_cell.angle_gamma   90.00
#
_symmetry.space_group_name_H-M   'P 1'
#
loop_
_entity.id
_entity.type
_entity.pdbx_description
1 polymer ?
#
loop_
_entity_poly.entity_id
_entity_poly.type
_entity_poly.pdbx_seq_one_letter_code
_entity_poly.pdbx_strand_id
1 'polypeptide(L)'
;MGARARSSGRSREVESALALVRPPSYRRRMTTLVSAVEFTALGLQDWRVIRSGVEANFGCGSFSEAGRFAAELAKLCDERDHHASIDLRYPDLVHVMSTTHFKNALTDRDVALARSISDLAQEGGYRSTPRDSMVVEIAIDAVDIAAVLPFWQAVLGYVPEHTKEGEPVDAIIDPEGLGPNIWFQQMEAPRDERNRIHLDVNVPEDIAEERIAAAVAAGGRLVSDAAARAFWVLADAEGNEACICTWQDRDD
;
A
#
# COMPACT_ATOMS: atom_id res chain seq x y z
N MET A 1 45.69 -15.57 37.12
CA MET A 1 44.53 -16.38 37.53
C MET A 1 43.46 -15.39 38.01
N GLY A 2 42.34 -15.12 37.34
CA GLY A 2 41.81 -15.57 36.07
C GLY A 2 40.79 -14.54 35.57
N ALA A 3 40.65 -14.47 34.24
CA ALA A 3 39.61 -13.71 33.57
C ALA A 3 38.24 -14.40 33.74
N ARG A 4 37.15 -13.62 33.87
CA ARG A 4 35.83 -14.03 33.39
C ARG A 4 35.09 -12.85 32.77
N ALA A 5 34.91 -12.97 31.46
CA ALA A 5 34.05 -12.17 30.63
C ALA A 5 32.58 -12.31 31.06
N ARG A 6 31.81 -11.23 30.93
CA ARG A 6 30.35 -11.27 30.84
C ARG A 6 30.00 -10.89 29.39
N SER A 7 29.45 -11.83 28.63
CA SER A 7 28.82 -11.54 27.34
C SER A 7 27.54 -12.33 27.15
N SER A 8 26.66 -11.72 26.35
CA SER A 8 25.49 -12.27 25.65
C SER A 8 24.35 -12.83 26.49
N GLY A 9 23.42 -11.95 26.89
CA GLY A 9 22.07 -12.34 27.34
C GLY A 9 20.93 -11.53 26.70
N ARG A 10 21.20 -10.54 25.85
CA ARG A 10 20.18 -9.61 25.31
C ARG A 10 19.83 -9.80 23.83
N SER A 11 20.42 -10.77 23.14
CA SER A 11 20.25 -10.93 21.68
C SER A 11 19.23 -12.00 21.27
N ARG A 12 18.54 -12.66 22.22
CA ARG A 12 17.57 -13.73 21.89
C ARG A 12 16.09 -13.34 22.02
N GLU A 13 15.78 -12.20 22.61
CA GLU A 13 14.38 -11.78 22.80
C GLU A 13 13.81 -10.94 21.64
N VAL A 14 14.66 -10.42 20.74
CA VAL A 14 14.21 -9.64 19.56
C VAL A 14 13.94 -10.52 18.33
N GLU A 15 14.49 -11.74 18.28
CA GLU A 15 14.18 -12.73 17.23
C GLU A 15 12.80 -13.40 17.40
N SER A 16 12.13 -13.21 18.54
CA SER A 16 10.92 -13.96 18.90
C SER A 16 9.60 -13.25 18.56
N ALA A 17 9.63 -11.99 18.10
CA ALA A 17 8.41 -11.24 17.77
C ALA A 17 7.96 -11.40 16.29
N LEU A 18 8.81 -11.98 15.43
CA LEU A 18 8.54 -12.19 13.99
C LEU A 18 8.08 -13.62 13.64
N ALA A 19 7.78 -14.44 14.65
CA ALA A 19 7.47 -15.87 14.47
C ALA A 19 5.98 -16.24 14.68
N LEU A 20 5.06 -15.28 14.72
CA LEU A 20 3.64 -15.56 14.80
C LEU A 20 2.99 -15.43 13.43
N VAL A 21 2.49 -16.58 12.97
CA VAL A 21 1.89 -16.94 11.67
C VAL A 21 2.90 -17.31 10.57
N ARG A 22 3.60 -18.45 10.77
CA ARG A 22 4.05 -19.26 9.63
C ARG A 22 2.92 -20.24 9.25
N PRO A 23 2.18 -20.02 8.15
CA PRO A 23 1.23 -21.01 7.64
C PRO A 23 1.97 -22.28 7.18
N PRO A 24 1.27 -23.44 7.11
CA PRO A 24 1.89 -24.73 6.83
C PRO A 24 2.57 -24.72 5.44
N SER A 25 3.88 -25.00 5.43
CA SER A 25 4.71 -25.29 4.25
C SER A 25 4.24 -24.65 2.93
N TYR A 26 4.53 -23.36 2.74
CA TYR A 26 4.40 -22.67 1.45
C TYR A 26 5.21 -23.45 0.40
N ARG A 27 4.56 -24.29 -0.41
CA ARG A 27 5.19 -24.87 -1.60
C ARG A 27 5.41 -23.70 -2.54
N ARG A 28 6.65 -23.22 -2.63
CA ARG A 28 7.07 -22.12 -3.50
C ARG A 28 6.83 -22.55 -4.96
N ARG A 29 5.60 -22.37 -5.45
CA ARG A 29 5.30 -22.43 -6.89
C ARG A 29 6.05 -21.27 -7.53
N MET A 30 6.64 -21.50 -8.70
CA MET A 30 7.20 -20.41 -9.50
C MET A 30 6.09 -19.39 -9.74
N THR A 31 6.36 -18.13 -9.43
CA THR A 31 5.45 -16.99 -9.66
C THR A 31 6.13 -16.03 -10.60
N THR A 32 5.36 -15.51 -11.55
CA THR A 32 5.84 -14.56 -12.57
C THR A 32 5.45 -13.16 -12.14
N LEU A 33 6.39 -12.21 -12.19
CA LEU A 33 6.07 -10.81 -11.94
C LEU A 33 5.10 -10.29 -13.01
N VAL A 34 4.20 -9.41 -12.61
CA VAL A 34 3.27 -8.73 -13.51
C VAL A 34 3.42 -7.24 -13.27
N SER A 35 3.73 -6.45 -14.30
CA SER A 35 3.82 -4.99 -14.15
C SER A 35 2.44 -4.36 -14.02
N ALA A 36 2.39 -3.11 -13.55
CA ALA A 36 1.15 -2.34 -13.51
C ALA A 36 0.51 -2.20 -14.90
N VAL A 37 1.34 -2.02 -15.95
CA VAL A 37 0.92 -1.97 -17.35
C VAL A 37 0.30 -3.30 -17.79
N GLU A 38 0.97 -4.41 -17.49
CA GLU A 38 0.49 -5.75 -17.85
C GLU A 38 -0.83 -6.08 -17.14
N PHE A 39 -0.95 -5.77 -15.84
CA PHE A 39 -2.19 -5.98 -15.09
C PHE A 39 -3.35 -5.16 -15.67
N THR A 40 -3.11 -3.87 -15.93
CA THR A 40 -4.13 -2.96 -16.49
C THR A 40 -4.61 -3.43 -17.87
N ALA A 41 -3.70 -3.96 -18.70
CA ALA A 41 -4.03 -4.51 -20.02
C ALA A 41 -4.94 -5.75 -19.97
N LEU A 42 -5.12 -6.39 -18.81
CA LEU A 42 -6.05 -7.50 -18.64
C LEU A 42 -7.53 -7.07 -18.68
N GLY A 43 -7.83 -5.79 -18.48
CA GLY A 43 -9.19 -5.25 -18.55
C GLY A 43 -10.11 -5.68 -17.39
N LEU A 44 -9.55 -6.02 -16.23
CA LEU A 44 -10.31 -6.35 -15.01
C LEU A 44 -10.90 -5.07 -14.41
N GLN A 45 -12.13 -4.73 -14.83
CA GLN A 45 -12.75 -3.43 -14.56
C GLN A 45 -12.93 -3.12 -13.06
N ASP A 46 -13.08 -4.14 -12.22
CA ASP A 46 -13.25 -3.98 -10.76
C ASP A 46 -11.99 -3.53 -10.03
N TRP A 47 -10.83 -3.67 -10.67
CA TRP A 47 -9.54 -3.54 -10.03
C TRP A 47 -8.80 -2.29 -10.50
N ARG A 48 -8.06 -1.68 -9.57
CA ARG A 48 -7.12 -0.59 -9.85
C ARG A 48 -5.76 -0.93 -9.29
N VAL A 49 -4.71 -0.65 -10.05
CA VAL A 49 -3.34 -0.75 -9.54
C VAL A 49 -3.09 0.47 -8.66
N ILE A 50 -2.74 0.23 -7.39
CA ILE A 50 -2.45 1.26 -6.39
C ILE A 50 -1.16 0.85 -5.69
N ARG A 51 -0.12 1.69 -5.78
CA ARG A 51 1.27 1.36 -5.41
C ARG A 51 1.73 -0.01 -5.97
N SER A 52 2.14 -0.92 -5.10
CA SER A 52 2.66 -2.27 -5.40
C SER A 52 1.59 -3.36 -5.42
N GLY A 53 0.30 -2.98 -5.30
CA GLY A 53 -0.83 -3.89 -5.20
C GLY A 53 -1.96 -3.55 -6.16
N VAL A 54 -3.04 -4.33 -6.07
CA VAL A 54 -4.30 -4.08 -6.76
C VAL A 54 -5.44 -4.06 -5.76
N GLU A 55 -6.34 -3.10 -5.93
CA GLU A 55 -7.46 -2.85 -5.02
C GLU A 55 -8.80 -2.92 -5.75
N ALA A 56 -9.81 -3.44 -5.05
CA ALA A 56 -11.21 -3.44 -5.48
C ALA A 56 -12.13 -3.08 -4.31
N ASN A 57 -13.22 -2.38 -4.61
CA ASN A 57 -14.25 -1.98 -3.66
C ASN A 57 -15.61 -2.52 -4.11
N PHE A 58 -16.35 -3.12 -3.18
CA PHE A 58 -17.67 -3.69 -3.46
C PHE A 58 -18.70 -3.20 -2.45
N GLY A 59 -19.79 -2.61 -2.96
CA GLY A 59 -21.00 -2.31 -2.19
C GLY A 59 -21.94 -3.51 -2.18
N CYS A 60 -22.27 -4.00 -0.99
CA CYS A 60 -23.03 -5.23 -0.77
C CYS A 60 -24.50 -5.01 -0.38
N GLY A 61 -24.98 -3.75 -0.33
CA GLY A 61 -26.36 -3.40 -0.02
C GLY A 61 -26.74 -3.43 1.46
N SER A 62 -26.01 -4.16 2.31
CA SER A 62 -26.10 -4.06 3.77
C SER A 62 -24.83 -4.59 4.46
N PHE A 63 -24.65 -4.24 5.73
CA PHE A 63 -23.49 -4.68 6.52
C PHE A 63 -23.46 -6.21 6.70
N SER A 64 -24.63 -6.85 6.82
CA SER A 64 -24.73 -8.30 6.96
C SER A 64 -24.38 -9.03 5.65
N GLU A 65 -24.79 -8.49 4.50
CA GLU A 65 -24.38 -9.06 3.21
C GLU A 65 -22.87 -8.85 2.98
N ALA A 66 -22.34 -7.68 3.33
CA ALA A 66 -20.90 -7.41 3.27
C ALA A 66 -20.10 -8.41 4.14
N GLY A 67 -20.60 -8.74 5.34
CA GLY A 67 -19.99 -9.77 6.19
C GLY A 67 -20.03 -11.18 5.60
N ARG A 68 -21.09 -11.55 4.86
CA ARG A 68 -21.15 -12.82 4.13
C ARG A 68 -20.14 -12.84 3.00
N PHE A 69 -20.10 -11.79 2.19
CA PHE A 69 -19.16 -11.68 1.08
C PHE A 69 -17.71 -11.76 1.57
N ALA A 70 -17.36 -11.04 2.64
CA ALA A 70 -16.02 -11.11 3.24
C ALA A 70 -15.63 -12.54 3.67
N ALA A 71 -16.59 -13.30 4.22
CA ALA A 71 -16.35 -14.70 4.57
C ALA A 71 -16.15 -15.61 3.34
N GLU A 72 -16.88 -15.36 2.25
CA GLU A 72 -16.71 -16.08 0.98
C GLU A 72 -15.34 -15.77 0.35
N LEU A 73 -14.91 -14.50 0.39
CA LEU A 73 -13.58 -14.08 -0.05
C LEU A 73 -12.47 -14.73 0.77
N ALA A 74 -12.60 -14.78 2.09
CA ALA A 74 -11.62 -15.44 2.96
C ALA A 74 -11.48 -16.93 2.61
N LYS A 75 -12.60 -17.62 2.39
CA LYS A 75 -12.61 -19.02 1.96
C LYS A 75 -11.95 -19.18 0.58
N LEU A 76 -12.25 -18.30 -0.37
CA LEU A 76 -11.63 -18.31 -1.69
C LEU A 76 -10.11 -18.12 -1.60
N CYS A 77 -9.63 -17.23 -0.73
CA CYS A 77 -8.20 -17.04 -0.47
C CYS A 77 -7.53 -18.32 0.03
N ASP A 78 -8.14 -19.01 1.01
CA ASP A 78 -7.65 -20.29 1.52
C ASP A 78 -7.60 -21.37 0.44
N GLU A 79 -8.65 -21.47 -0.40
CA GLU A 79 -8.70 -22.41 -1.52
C GLU A 79 -7.60 -22.15 -2.56
N ARG A 80 -7.16 -20.89 -2.71
CA ARG A 80 -6.10 -20.46 -3.64
C ARG A 80 -4.71 -20.43 -3.02
N ASP A 81 -4.58 -20.65 -1.71
CA ASP A 81 -3.33 -20.51 -0.95
C ASP A 81 -2.64 -19.16 -1.22
N HIS A 82 -3.45 -18.11 -1.45
CA HIS A 82 -3.03 -16.74 -1.76
C HIS A 82 -4.05 -15.80 -1.13
N HIS A 83 -3.60 -14.95 -0.21
CA HIS A 83 -4.48 -14.22 0.69
C HIS A 83 -4.45 -12.73 0.40
N ALA A 84 -5.62 -12.17 0.13
CA ALA A 84 -5.83 -10.72 0.05
C ALA A 84 -6.11 -10.15 1.44
N SER A 85 -5.79 -8.88 1.64
CA SER A 85 -6.32 -8.08 2.75
C SER A 85 -7.79 -7.76 2.47
N ILE A 86 -8.65 -7.96 3.47
CA ILE A 86 -10.10 -7.76 3.35
C ILE A 86 -10.57 -6.84 4.48
N ASP A 87 -11.11 -5.69 4.11
CA ASP A 87 -11.65 -4.69 5.02
C ASP A 87 -13.17 -4.61 4.88
N LEU A 88 -13.88 -4.96 5.96
CA LEU A 88 -15.33 -4.81 6.05
C LEU A 88 -15.69 -3.50 6.74
N ARG A 89 -16.43 -2.62 6.06
CA ARG A 89 -16.79 -1.28 6.55
C ARG A 89 -18.30 -1.02 6.44
N TYR A 90 -18.88 -0.40 7.47
CA TYR A 90 -20.27 0.07 7.44
C TYR A 90 -20.44 1.22 6.42
N PRO A 91 -21.56 1.33 5.69
CA PRO A 91 -22.78 0.53 5.81
C PRO A 91 -22.75 -0.82 5.09
N ASP A 92 -22.00 -0.97 4.00
CA ASP A 92 -22.08 -2.15 3.13
C ASP A 92 -20.81 -2.38 2.28
N LEU A 93 -19.67 -1.81 2.65
CA LEU A 93 -18.46 -1.82 1.84
C LEU A 93 -17.55 -3.00 2.23
N VAL A 94 -17.08 -3.74 1.22
CA VAL A 94 -15.93 -4.64 1.32
C VAL A 94 -14.83 -4.10 0.41
N HIS A 95 -13.72 -3.71 1.02
CA HIS A 95 -12.48 -3.35 0.33
C HIS A 95 -11.55 -4.56 0.31
N VAL A 96 -10.90 -4.79 -0.84
CA VAL A 96 -9.99 -5.91 -1.05
C VAL A 96 -8.70 -5.39 -1.66
N MET A 97 -7.57 -5.75 -1.07
CA MET A 97 -6.24 -5.46 -1.60
C MET A 97 -5.47 -6.78 -1.78
N SER A 98 -4.92 -7.00 -2.98
CA SER A 98 -4.07 -8.15 -3.27
C SER A 98 -2.68 -7.71 -3.68
N THR A 99 -1.68 -8.32 -3.05
CA THR A 99 -0.28 -8.28 -3.48
C THR A 99 0.42 -9.56 -3.07
N THR A 100 1.49 -9.93 -3.75
CA THR A 100 2.30 -11.07 -3.34
C THR A 100 3.30 -10.64 -2.26
N HIS A 101 2.89 -10.70 -0.99
CA HIS A 101 3.61 -10.16 0.18
C HIS A 101 5.12 -10.46 0.20
N PHE A 102 5.53 -11.71 -0.05
CA PHE A 102 6.95 -12.08 0.01
C PHE A 102 7.81 -11.51 -1.13
N LYS A 103 7.18 -10.99 -2.19
CA LYS A 103 7.83 -10.25 -3.27
C LYS A 103 7.61 -8.75 -3.20
N ASN A 104 6.67 -8.29 -2.37
CA ASN A 104 6.16 -6.92 -2.35
C ASN A 104 5.84 -6.39 -3.77
N ALA A 105 5.21 -7.24 -4.59
CA ALA A 105 4.96 -6.96 -6.01
C ALA A 105 3.79 -7.80 -6.54
N LEU A 106 3.19 -7.35 -7.63
CA LEU A 106 2.16 -8.09 -8.36
C LEU A 106 2.75 -9.33 -9.04
N THR A 107 1.99 -10.42 -8.99
CA THR A 107 2.30 -11.65 -9.71
C THR A 107 1.09 -12.25 -10.42
N ASP A 108 1.35 -13.30 -11.18
CA ASP A 108 0.33 -14.17 -11.75
C ASP A 108 -0.67 -14.75 -10.71
N ARG A 109 -0.29 -14.83 -9.43
CA ARG A 109 -1.21 -15.21 -8.34
C ARG A 109 -2.23 -14.13 -8.04
N ASP A 110 -1.81 -12.86 -8.01
CA ASP A 110 -2.70 -11.72 -7.79
C ASP A 110 -3.70 -11.61 -8.94
N VAL A 111 -3.24 -11.79 -10.18
CA VAL A 111 -4.11 -11.85 -11.37
C VAL A 111 -5.16 -12.96 -11.24
N ALA A 112 -4.73 -14.16 -10.85
CA ALA A 112 -5.64 -15.31 -10.72
C ALA A 112 -6.67 -15.11 -9.58
N LEU A 113 -6.25 -14.51 -8.47
CA LEU A 113 -7.14 -14.21 -7.35
C LEU A 113 -8.13 -13.10 -7.73
N ALA A 114 -7.65 -12.01 -8.35
CA ALA A 114 -8.48 -10.89 -8.79
C ALA A 114 -9.62 -11.34 -9.71
N ARG A 115 -9.33 -12.18 -10.71
CA ARG A 115 -10.35 -12.78 -11.59
C ARG A 115 -11.42 -13.54 -10.81
N SER A 116 -10.99 -14.34 -9.84
CA SER A 116 -11.89 -15.22 -9.09
C SER A 116 -12.77 -14.45 -8.13
N ILE A 117 -12.25 -13.35 -7.57
CA ILE A 117 -13.01 -12.42 -6.75
C ILE A 117 -14.03 -11.66 -7.61
N SER A 118 -13.65 -11.22 -8.81
CA SER A 118 -14.59 -10.60 -9.76
C SER A 118 -15.72 -11.56 -10.16
N ASP A 119 -15.41 -12.82 -10.45
CA ASP A 119 -16.43 -13.85 -10.75
C ASP A 119 -17.39 -14.04 -9.56
N LEU A 120 -16.85 -14.20 -8.35
CA LEU A 120 -17.64 -14.33 -7.12
C LEU A 120 -18.51 -13.08 -6.87
N ALA A 121 -17.96 -11.88 -7.09
CA ALA A 121 -18.69 -10.64 -6.92
C ALA A 121 -19.84 -10.50 -7.90
N GLN A 122 -19.61 -10.89 -9.16
CA GLN A 122 -20.63 -10.90 -10.21
C GLN A 122 -21.74 -11.91 -9.90
N GLU A 123 -21.40 -13.13 -9.46
CA GLU A 123 -22.36 -14.16 -9.07
C GLU A 123 -23.22 -13.74 -7.86
N GLY A 124 -22.61 -13.05 -6.89
CA GLY A 124 -23.30 -12.50 -5.72
C GLY A 124 -24.08 -11.21 -5.98
N GLY A 125 -23.92 -10.60 -7.16
CA GLY A 125 -24.58 -9.33 -7.51
C GLY A 125 -24.07 -8.12 -6.73
N TYR A 126 -22.83 -8.16 -6.24
CA TYR A 126 -22.23 -7.04 -5.50
C TYR A 126 -21.79 -5.93 -6.46
N ARG A 127 -22.00 -4.67 -6.07
CA ARG A 127 -21.71 -3.52 -6.92
C ARG A 127 -20.25 -3.10 -6.78
N SER A 128 -19.48 -3.25 -7.84
CA SER A 128 -18.11 -2.74 -7.94
C SER A 128 -18.06 -1.20 -7.98
N THR A 129 -17.15 -0.58 -7.23
CA THR A 129 -16.88 0.86 -7.23
C THR A 129 -15.37 1.16 -7.34
N PRO A 130 -14.74 0.81 -8.46
CA PRO A 130 -13.27 0.81 -8.59
C PRO A 130 -12.64 2.21 -8.50
N ARG A 131 -13.42 3.27 -8.77
CA ARG A 131 -12.98 4.66 -8.66
C ARG A 131 -12.85 5.15 -7.21
N ASP A 132 -13.33 4.39 -6.23
CA ASP A 132 -13.28 4.77 -4.82
C ASP A 132 -11.97 4.35 -4.12
N SER A 133 -11.10 3.58 -4.79
CA SER A 133 -9.81 3.14 -4.22
C SER A 133 -8.90 4.33 -3.97
N MET A 134 -8.22 4.34 -2.82
CA MET A 134 -7.28 5.39 -2.44
C MET A 134 -6.39 4.90 -1.30
N VAL A 135 -5.08 5.13 -1.44
CA VAL A 135 -4.11 4.94 -0.36
C VAL A 135 -3.43 6.26 -0.07
N VAL A 136 -3.39 6.64 1.20
CA VAL A 136 -2.63 7.81 1.66
C VAL A 136 -1.35 7.32 2.31
N GLU A 137 -0.25 7.90 1.86
CA GLU A 137 1.05 7.77 2.49
C GLU A 137 1.48 9.12 3.06
N ILE A 138 2.35 9.07 4.06
CA ILE A 138 2.97 10.24 4.64
C ILE A 138 4.43 10.23 4.22
N ALA A 139 4.81 11.21 3.42
CA ALA A 139 6.16 11.41 2.96
C ALA A 139 6.93 12.32 3.94
N ILE A 140 8.18 11.98 4.23
CA ILE A 140 9.06 12.78 5.10
C ILE A 140 10.38 13.10 4.39
N ASP A 141 10.62 14.38 4.15
CA ASP A 141 11.85 14.89 3.55
C ASP A 141 13.04 14.66 4.51
N ALA A 142 14.05 13.91 4.08
CA ALA A 142 15.23 13.61 4.87
C ALA A 142 16.54 13.71 4.05
N VAL A 143 17.55 14.35 4.63
CA VAL A 143 18.91 14.38 4.06
C VAL A 143 19.69 13.11 4.44
N ASP A 144 19.44 12.56 5.63
CA ASP A 144 20.00 11.30 6.10
C ASP A 144 18.87 10.41 6.63
N ILE A 145 18.34 9.56 5.75
CA ILE A 145 17.23 8.65 6.06
C ILE A 145 17.62 7.70 7.20
N ALA A 146 18.83 7.14 7.15
CA ALA A 146 19.31 6.19 8.15
C ALA A 146 19.38 6.80 9.56
N ALA A 147 19.65 8.11 9.66
CA ALA A 147 19.65 8.82 10.93
C ALA A 147 18.25 9.08 11.53
N VAL A 148 17.21 9.27 10.69
CA VAL A 148 15.85 9.61 11.17
C VAL A 148 14.93 8.41 11.30
N LEU A 149 15.16 7.35 10.52
CA LEU A 149 14.29 6.17 10.47
C LEU A 149 14.06 5.52 11.85
N PRO A 150 15.07 5.31 12.72
CA PRO A 150 14.85 4.71 14.03
C PRO A 150 13.91 5.52 14.95
N PHE A 151 13.87 6.85 14.79
CA PHE A 151 12.95 7.70 15.56
C PHE A 151 11.49 7.40 15.17
N TRP A 152 11.20 7.36 13.87
CA TRP A 152 9.85 7.13 13.36
C TRP A 152 9.36 5.71 13.64
N GLN A 153 10.24 4.71 13.53
CA GLN A 153 9.93 3.34 13.97
C GLN A 153 9.53 3.30 15.45
N ALA A 154 10.28 4.00 16.32
CA ALA A 154 10.01 3.99 17.75
C ALA A 154 8.71 4.74 18.12
N VAL A 155 8.42 5.85 17.44
CA VAL A 155 7.21 6.65 17.70
C VAL A 155 5.94 5.93 17.23
N LEU A 156 5.99 5.27 16.07
CA LEU A 156 4.82 4.64 15.45
C LEU A 156 4.67 3.16 15.79
N GLY A 157 5.74 2.50 16.25
CA GLY A 157 5.79 1.04 16.38
C GLY A 157 5.87 0.31 15.03
N TYR A 158 6.26 1.03 13.97
CA TYR A 158 6.29 0.52 12.60
C TYR A 158 7.56 -0.27 12.30
N VAL A 159 7.46 -1.14 11.29
CA VAL A 159 8.56 -2.01 10.83
C VAL A 159 9.06 -1.55 9.46
N PRO A 160 10.32 -1.85 9.07
CA PRO A 160 10.80 -1.60 7.71
C PRO A 160 9.88 -2.22 6.65
N GLU A 161 9.57 -1.49 5.59
CA GLU A 161 9.00 -2.10 4.40
C GLU A 161 10.00 -3.08 3.78
N HIS A 162 9.50 -4.19 3.24
CA HIS A 162 10.36 -5.17 2.56
C HIS A 162 10.89 -4.60 1.25
N THR A 163 12.20 -4.38 1.19
CA THR A 163 12.96 -4.00 -0.02
C THR A 163 13.72 -5.20 -0.60
N LYS A 164 14.27 -5.06 -1.82
CA LYS A 164 15.15 -6.10 -2.37
C LYS A 164 16.43 -6.18 -1.54
N GLU A 165 17.01 -7.38 -1.47
CA GLU A 165 18.24 -7.59 -0.70
C GLU A 165 19.36 -6.65 -1.17
N GLY A 166 19.86 -5.80 -0.27
CA GLY A 166 20.91 -4.83 -0.55
C GLY A 166 20.42 -3.42 -0.91
N GLU A 167 19.11 -3.20 -1.06
CA GLU A 167 18.54 -1.86 -1.22
C GLU A 167 18.35 -1.16 0.14
N PRO A 168 18.58 0.17 0.22
CA PRO A 168 18.31 0.92 1.43
C PRO A 168 16.82 0.87 1.77
N VAL A 169 16.50 0.83 3.05
CA VAL A 169 15.12 0.99 3.52
C VAL A 169 14.80 2.47 3.55
N ASP A 170 13.80 2.87 2.77
CA ASP A 170 13.27 4.23 2.67
C ASP A 170 11.80 4.33 3.08
N ALA A 171 11.20 3.24 3.55
CA ALA A 171 9.83 3.23 4.06
C ALA A 171 9.65 2.32 5.29
N ILE A 172 8.66 2.68 6.11
CA ILE A 172 8.19 1.91 7.26
C ILE A 172 6.66 1.77 7.20
N ILE A 173 6.17 0.62 7.62
CA ILE A 173 4.77 0.23 7.53
C ILE A 173 4.22 -0.19 8.88
N ASP A 174 2.92 -0.01 9.05
CA ASP A 174 2.19 -0.59 10.17
C ASP A 174 2.23 -2.13 10.06
N PRO A 175 2.77 -2.86 11.05
CA PRO A 175 2.75 -4.31 11.03
C PRO A 175 1.33 -4.90 10.97
N GLU A 176 0.30 -4.17 11.40
CA GLU A 176 -1.10 -4.58 11.29
C GLU A 176 -1.77 -4.09 9.99
N GLY A 177 -1.11 -3.23 9.22
CA GLY A 177 -1.63 -2.67 7.96
C GLY A 177 -2.82 -1.72 8.13
N LEU A 178 -3.04 -1.15 9.33
CA LEU A 178 -4.19 -0.30 9.62
C LEU A 178 -3.89 1.19 9.41
N GLY A 179 -2.68 1.63 9.73
CA GLY A 179 -2.22 3.00 9.54
C GLY A 179 -1.57 3.26 8.17
N PRO A 180 -1.37 4.54 7.82
CA PRO A 180 -0.74 4.92 6.56
C PRO A 180 0.75 4.55 6.55
N ASN A 181 1.28 4.21 5.39
CA ASN A 181 2.72 4.01 5.23
C ASN A 181 3.46 5.34 5.40
N ILE A 182 4.66 5.26 5.98
CA ILE A 182 5.57 6.41 6.04
C ILE A 182 6.75 6.11 5.13
N TRP A 183 7.02 7.00 4.17
CA TRP A 183 8.20 6.90 3.33
C TRP A 183 9.08 8.15 3.45
N PHE A 184 10.36 8.00 3.16
CA PHE A 184 11.37 9.03 3.34
C PHE A 184 11.89 9.48 1.98
N GLN A 185 11.60 10.74 1.62
CA GLN A 185 12.13 11.32 0.40
C GLN A 185 13.57 11.76 0.64
N GLN A 186 14.50 11.16 -0.10
CA GLN A 186 15.90 11.57 -0.06
C GLN A 186 16.07 12.98 -0.64
N MET A 187 16.66 13.87 0.16
CA MET A 187 16.93 15.26 -0.22
C MET A 187 18.43 15.53 -0.28
N GLU A 188 18.85 16.39 -1.21
CA GLU A 188 20.23 16.88 -1.28
C GLU A 188 20.53 17.96 -0.22
N ALA A 189 19.51 18.75 0.13
CA ALA A 189 19.60 19.82 1.10
C ALA A 189 18.33 19.90 1.96
N PRO A 190 18.43 20.44 3.19
CA PRO A 190 17.27 20.60 4.05
C PRO A 190 16.24 21.58 3.45
N ARG A 191 14.94 21.28 3.66
CA ARG A 191 13.86 22.22 3.37
C ARG A 191 13.65 23.13 4.58
N ASP A 192 13.94 24.43 4.41
CA ASP A 192 14.04 25.38 5.53
C ASP A 192 12.75 26.17 5.81
N GLU A 193 11.83 26.29 4.83
CA GLU A 193 10.65 27.17 4.92
C GLU A 193 9.30 26.43 5.10
N ARG A 194 9.24 25.10 5.00
CA ARG A 194 8.00 24.30 5.07
C ARG A 194 8.09 23.09 5.99
N ASN A 195 6.91 22.56 6.34
CA ASN A 195 6.79 21.23 6.93
C ASN A 195 7.50 20.21 6.02
N ARG A 196 8.36 19.38 6.59
CA ARG A 196 9.06 18.29 5.89
C ARG A 196 8.16 17.10 5.63
N ILE A 197 6.88 17.23 5.94
CA ILE A 197 5.88 16.19 5.85
C ILE A 197 4.84 16.61 4.82
N HIS A 198 4.56 15.74 3.87
CA HIS A 198 3.49 15.91 2.89
C HIS A 198 2.71 14.60 2.70
N LEU A 199 1.51 14.72 2.14
CA LEU A 199 0.65 13.56 1.86
C LEU A 199 0.80 13.13 0.41
N ASP A 200 1.01 11.84 0.20
CA ASP A 200 0.94 11.21 -1.11
C ASP A 200 -0.37 10.45 -1.22
N VAL A 201 -1.28 10.96 -2.05
CA VAL A 201 -2.62 10.40 -2.24
C VAL A 201 -2.62 9.59 -3.53
N ASN A 202 -2.41 8.28 -3.40
CA ASN A 202 -2.41 7.34 -4.50
C ASN A 202 -3.85 7.02 -4.91
N VAL A 203 -4.18 7.28 -6.17
CA VAL A 203 -5.53 7.13 -6.73
C VAL A 203 -5.49 6.39 -8.07
N PRO A 204 -6.63 5.83 -8.51
CA PRO A 204 -6.82 5.36 -9.88
C PRO A 204 -6.42 6.44 -10.91
N GLU A 205 -5.77 6.04 -11.99
CA GLU A 205 -5.28 6.97 -13.01
C GLU A 205 -6.42 7.73 -13.70
N ASP A 206 -7.61 7.12 -13.78
CA ASP A 206 -8.80 7.68 -14.41
C ASP A 206 -9.55 8.72 -13.56
N ILE A 207 -9.08 8.99 -12.33
CA ILE A 207 -9.64 10.02 -11.44
C ILE A 207 -8.64 11.13 -11.07
N ALA A 208 -7.35 10.97 -11.40
CA ALA A 208 -6.30 11.89 -10.94
C ALA A 208 -6.58 13.34 -11.36
N GLU A 209 -6.84 13.59 -12.65
CA GLU A 209 -7.15 14.93 -13.17
C GLU A 209 -8.44 15.52 -12.57
N GLU A 210 -9.45 14.68 -12.33
CA GLU A 210 -10.71 15.09 -11.68
C GLU A 210 -10.43 15.59 -10.25
N ARG A 211 -9.61 14.86 -9.49
CA ARG A 211 -9.21 15.22 -8.12
C ARG A 211 -8.39 16.50 -8.10
N ILE A 212 -7.49 16.68 -9.06
CA ILE A 212 -6.70 17.91 -9.23
C ILE A 212 -7.61 19.10 -9.50
N ALA A 213 -8.52 18.97 -10.47
CA ALA A 213 -9.47 20.02 -10.82
C ALA A 213 -10.37 20.39 -9.63
N ALA A 214 -10.86 19.39 -8.89
CA ALA A 214 -11.67 19.61 -7.69
C ALA A 214 -10.89 20.36 -6.60
N ALA A 215 -9.61 20.00 -6.36
CA ALA A 215 -8.76 20.67 -5.38
C ALA A 215 -8.48 22.13 -5.77
N VAL A 216 -8.22 22.41 -7.05
CA VAL A 216 -8.05 23.79 -7.56
C VAL A 216 -9.35 24.58 -7.43
N ALA A 217 -10.49 23.99 -7.79
CA ALA A 217 -11.80 24.63 -7.65
C ALA A 217 -12.14 24.94 -6.18
N ALA A 218 -11.63 24.16 -5.23
CA ALA A 218 -11.76 24.39 -3.80
C ALA A 218 -10.82 25.47 -3.24
N GLY A 219 -10.04 26.16 -4.09
CA GLY A 219 -9.11 27.23 -3.69
C GLY A 219 -7.66 26.77 -3.54
N GLY A 220 -7.36 25.52 -3.88
CA GLY A 220 -5.99 25.04 -4.01
C GLY A 220 -5.32 25.55 -5.29
N ARG A 221 -4.02 25.27 -5.42
CA ARG A 221 -3.25 25.56 -6.64
C ARG A 221 -2.41 24.35 -7.03
N LEU A 222 -2.25 24.16 -8.34
CA LEU A 222 -1.24 23.26 -8.89
C LEU A 222 0.13 23.93 -8.73
N VAL A 223 1.01 23.30 -7.95
CA VAL A 223 2.38 23.78 -7.69
C VAL A 223 3.34 23.24 -8.75
N SER A 224 3.19 21.96 -9.11
CA SER A 224 4.03 21.31 -10.11
C SER A 224 3.28 20.16 -10.80
N ASP A 225 3.46 20.07 -12.12
CA ASP A 225 3.04 18.96 -12.99
C ASP A 225 4.24 18.37 -13.76
N ALA A 226 5.47 18.64 -13.31
CA ALA A 226 6.69 18.22 -14.01
C ALA A 226 6.81 16.70 -14.17
N ALA A 227 6.15 15.93 -13.30
CA ALA A 227 6.07 14.47 -13.33
C ALA A 227 4.63 13.98 -13.58
N ALA A 228 3.82 14.77 -14.32
CA ALA A 228 2.43 14.43 -14.63
C ALA A 228 2.30 13.00 -15.18
N ARG A 229 1.15 12.39 -14.90
CA ARG A 229 0.87 10.95 -14.95
C ARG A 229 1.39 10.22 -13.72
N ALA A 230 2.66 10.38 -13.33
CA ALA A 230 3.16 9.78 -12.09
C ALA A 230 2.63 10.49 -10.85
N PHE A 231 2.79 11.82 -10.79
CA PHE A 231 2.22 12.65 -9.72
C PHE A 231 2.12 14.13 -10.08
N TRP A 232 1.28 14.84 -9.32
CA TRP A 232 1.13 16.29 -9.35
C TRP A 232 1.22 16.83 -7.93
N VAL A 233 1.95 17.93 -7.76
CA VAL A 233 2.07 18.61 -6.47
C VAL A 233 1.05 19.73 -6.42
N LEU A 234 0.20 19.71 -5.39
CA LEU A 234 -0.75 20.78 -5.10
C LEU A 234 -0.43 21.43 -3.77
N ALA A 235 -0.96 22.64 -3.59
CA ALA A 235 -0.97 23.29 -2.30
C ALA A 235 -2.32 23.92 -1.99
N ASP A 236 -2.72 23.89 -0.72
CA ASP A 236 -3.86 24.65 -0.22
C ASP A 236 -3.57 26.16 -0.13
N ALA A 237 -4.52 26.94 0.39
CA ALA A 237 -4.41 28.39 0.52
C ALA A 237 -3.28 28.85 1.46
N GLU A 238 -2.82 28.01 2.39
CA GLU A 238 -1.75 28.32 3.34
C GLU A 238 -0.39 27.76 2.90
N GLY A 239 -0.36 26.93 1.85
CA GLY A 239 0.86 26.33 1.35
C GLY A 239 1.19 24.95 1.94
N ASN A 240 0.23 24.26 2.55
CA ASN A 240 0.41 22.83 2.86
C ASN A 240 0.38 22.05 1.55
N GLU A 241 1.35 21.15 1.34
CA GLU A 241 1.50 20.39 0.11
C GLU A 241 0.95 18.98 0.21
N ALA A 242 0.36 18.51 -0.88
CA ALA A 242 -0.01 17.12 -1.09
C ALA A 242 0.19 16.75 -2.56
N CYS A 243 0.53 15.49 -2.80
CA CYS A 243 0.64 14.92 -4.13
C CYS A 243 -0.61 14.11 -4.46
N ILE A 244 -1.12 14.26 -5.68
CA ILE A 244 -2.00 13.25 -6.29
C ILE A 244 -1.09 12.33 -7.08
N CYS A 245 -1.11 11.03 -6.78
CA CYS A 245 -0.19 10.02 -7.29
C CYS A 245 -0.94 8.95 -8.07
N THR A 246 -0.35 8.44 -9.15
CA THR A 246 -0.82 7.22 -9.83
C THR A 246 0.35 6.25 -10.03
N TRP A 247 0.03 5.03 -10.45
CA TRP A 247 1.01 4.00 -10.81
C TRP A 247 1.76 4.31 -12.12
N GLN A 248 1.25 5.22 -12.95
CA GLN A 248 1.79 5.47 -14.29
C GLN A 248 3.15 6.14 -14.23
N ASP A 249 4.03 5.80 -15.19
CA ASP A 249 5.35 6.43 -15.36
C ASP A 249 6.19 6.50 -14.07
N ARG A 250 5.95 5.58 -13.13
CA ARG A 250 6.83 5.29 -12.00
C ARG A 250 7.97 4.42 -12.53
N ASP A 251 9.20 4.69 -12.10
CA ASP A 251 10.34 3.87 -12.49
C ASP A 251 10.14 2.43 -11.96
N ASP A 252 9.97 1.46 -12.86
CA ASP A 252 9.83 0.02 -12.57
C ASP A 252 11.20 -0.66 -12.27
#